data_AF-A0A5F8G7J8-F1
#
_entry.id   AF-A0A5F8G7J8-F1
#
_cell.length_a   1.000
_cell.length_b   1.000
_cell.length_c   1.000
_cell.angle_alpha   90.00
_cell.angle_beta   90.00
_cell.angle_gamma   90.00
#
_symmetry.space_group_name_H-M   'P 1'
#
loop_
_entity.id
_entity.type
_entity.pdbx_description
1 polymer ?
#
loop_
_entity_poly.entity_id
_entity_poly.type
_entity_poly.pdbx_seq_one_letter_code
_entity_poly.pdbx_strand_id
1 'polypeptide(L)'
;MMSTYNISKMNKDAQMRATINQKLIETGERERLKELLRAKLIECGWKDQLKAHCKDVIKEKGLEHVTVDDLVAEITPKGRDEETEENRLSDWSCICTSS
;
A
#
# COMPACT_ATOMS: atom_id res chain seq x y z
N MET A 1 -34.81 -8.53 11.22
CA MET A 1 -35.04 -7.68 10.02
C MET A 1 -33.99 -6.58 9.81
N MET A 2 -33.44 -5.92 10.85
CA MET A 2 -32.38 -4.92 10.65
C MET A 2 -31.03 -5.50 10.17
N SER A 3 -30.71 -6.74 10.55
CA SER A 3 -29.47 -7.40 10.14
C SER A 3 -29.38 -7.65 8.62
N THR A 4 -30.47 -8.04 7.97
CA THR A 4 -30.50 -8.31 6.52
C THR A 4 -30.42 -7.03 5.69
N TYR A 5 -30.98 -5.92 6.17
CA TYR A 5 -30.83 -4.61 5.54
C TYR A 5 -29.37 -4.16 5.51
N ASN A 6 -28.66 -4.27 6.64
CA ASN A 6 -27.24 -3.90 6.72
C ASN A 6 -26.37 -4.77 5.80
N ILE A 7 -26.64 -6.07 5.70
CA ILE A 7 -25.95 -6.97 4.76
C ILE A 7 -26.20 -6.53 3.30
N SER A 8 -27.44 -6.21 2.94
CA SER A 8 -27.77 -5.76 1.59
C SER A 8 -27.11 -4.42 1.22
N LYS A 9 -26.98 -3.51 2.20
CA LYS A 9 -26.30 -2.22 2.02
C LYS A 9 -24.80 -2.41 1.80
N MET A 10 -24.14 -3.22 2.63
CA MET A 10 -22.73 -3.54 2.49
C MET A 10 -22.41 -4.20 1.14
N ASN A 11 -23.28 -5.09 0.65
CA ASN A 11 -23.12 -5.73 -0.66
C ASN A 11 -23.24 -4.74 -1.83
N LYS A 12 -24.21 -3.81 -1.77
CA LYS A 12 -24.34 -2.75 -2.78
C LYS A 12 -23.13 -1.81 -2.78
N ASP A 13 -22.64 -1.44 -1.60
CA ASP A 13 -21.44 -0.60 -1.48
C ASP A 13 -20.20 -1.32 -2.02
N ALA A 14 -20.08 -2.63 -1.79
CA ALA A 14 -18.99 -3.44 -2.34
C ALA A 14 -19.06 -3.56 -3.87
N GLN A 15 -20.25 -3.80 -4.43
CA GLN A 15 -20.46 -3.83 -5.88
C GLN A 15 -20.18 -2.47 -6.54
N MET A 16 -20.56 -1.37 -5.88
CA MET A 16 -20.29 -0.02 -6.36
C MET A 16 -18.79 0.27 -6.38
N ARG A 17 -18.06 -0.07 -5.31
CA ARG A 17 -16.59 0.02 -5.27
C ARG A 17 -15.92 -0.81 -6.38
N ALA A 18 -16.37 -2.05 -6.57
CA ALA A 18 -15.84 -2.93 -7.61
C ALA A 18 -16.05 -2.34 -9.01
N THR A 19 -17.23 -1.78 -9.28
CA THR A 19 -17.56 -1.15 -10.56
C THR A 19 -16.69 0.09 -10.83
N ILE A 20 -16.46 0.91 -9.80
CA ILE A 20 -15.58 2.08 -9.90
C ILE A 20 -14.15 1.63 -10.20
N ASN A 21 -13.62 0.66 -9.46
CA ASN A 21 -12.28 0.12 -9.68
C ASN A 21 -12.12 -0.47 -11.08
N GLN A 22 -13.12 -1.21 -11.57
CA GLN A 22 -13.10 -1.78 -12.91
C GLN A 22 -12.99 -0.70 -13.99
N LYS A 23 -13.76 0.39 -13.87
CA LYS A 23 -13.69 1.52 -14.79
C LYS A 23 -12.34 2.22 -14.75
N LEU A 24 -11.77 2.41 -13.56
CA LEU A 24 -10.43 3.03 -13.41
C LEU A 24 -9.31 2.21 -14.06
N ILE A 25 -9.46 0.87 -14.06
CA ILE A 25 -8.54 -0.05 -14.76
C ILE A 25 -8.74 0.07 -16.28
N GLU A 26 -9.99 0.01 -16.75
CA GLU A 26 -10.31 0.07 -18.18
C GLU A 26 -9.87 1.38 -18.85
N THR A 27 -9.91 2.50 -18.12
CA THR A 27 -9.44 3.80 -18.63
C THR A 27 -7.93 3.97 -18.51
N GLY A 28 -7.21 3.04 -17.87
CA GLY A 28 -5.77 3.16 -17.57
C GLY A 28 -5.42 4.24 -16.54
N GLU A 29 -6.44 4.82 -15.89
CA GLU A 29 -6.24 5.90 -14.90
C GLU A 29 -5.62 5.34 -13.62
N ARG A 30 -5.87 4.06 -13.32
CA ARG A 30 -5.23 3.36 -12.21
C ARG A 30 -3.71 3.34 -12.36
N GLU A 31 -3.21 2.99 -13.53
CA GLU A 31 -1.77 2.94 -13.82
C GLU A 31 -1.15 4.34 -13.77
N ARG A 32 -1.86 5.35 -14.28
CA ARG A 32 -1.42 6.76 -14.20
C ARG A 32 -1.31 7.25 -12.75
N LEU A 33 -2.31 6.96 -11.92
CA LEU A 33 -2.30 7.30 -10.49
C LEU A 33 -1.19 6.57 -9.75
N LYS A 34 -0.94 5.30 -10.09
CA LYS A 34 0.16 4.50 -9.54
C LYS A 34 1.53 5.12 -9.86
N GLU A 35 1.74 5.56 -11.10
CA GLU A 35 3.00 6.19 -11.50
C GLU A 35 3.18 7.57 -10.84
N LEU A 36 2.11 8.38 -10.77
CA LEU A 36 2.15 9.68 -10.08
C LEU A 36 2.50 9.52 -8.59
N LEU A 37 1.90 8.53 -7.93
CA LEU A 37 2.22 8.20 -6.55
C LEU A 37 3.68 7.77 -6.40
N ARG A 38 4.16 6.92 -7.30
CA ARG A 38 5.57 6.49 -7.32
C ARG A 38 6.52 7.68 -7.46
N ALA A 39 6.21 8.63 -8.35
CA ALA A 39 7.00 9.84 -8.55
C ALA A 39 7.03 10.70 -7.27
N LYS A 40 5.87 10.94 -6.64
CA LYS A 40 5.78 11.68 -5.37
C LYS A 40 6.54 11.00 -4.23
N LEU A 41 6.44 9.68 -4.11
CA LEU A 41 7.15 8.88 -3.09
C LEU A 41 8.68 8.94 -3.26
N ILE A 42 9.16 9.08 -4.50
CA ILE A 42 10.59 9.28 -4.78
C ILE A 42 10.99 10.71 -4.45
N GLU A 43 10.19 11.70 -4.85
CA GLU A 43 10.46 13.12 -4.62
C GLU A 43 10.52 13.48 -3.14
N CYS A 44 9.61 12.93 -2.31
CA CYS A 44 9.63 13.17 -0.87
C CYS A 44 10.69 12.34 -0.12
N GLY A 45 11.51 11.55 -0.83
CA GLY A 45 12.58 10.74 -0.26
C GLY A 45 12.09 9.56 0.58
N TRP A 46 10.81 9.20 0.48
CA TRP A 46 10.22 8.10 1.28
C TRP A 46 10.92 6.77 1.01
N LYS A 47 11.30 6.51 -0.24
CA LYS A 47 12.10 5.32 -0.60
C LYS A 47 13.44 5.27 0.15
N ASP A 48 14.10 6.41 0.30
CA ASP A 48 15.39 6.50 0.99
C ASP A 48 15.25 6.37 2.50
N GLN A 49 14.17 6.91 3.08
CA GLN A 49 13.81 6.73 4.49
C GLN A 49 13.55 5.25 4.81
N LEU A 50 12.75 4.56 3.99
CA LEU A 50 12.47 3.14 4.17
C LEU A 50 13.73 2.28 4.01
N LYS A 51 14.63 2.65 3.08
CA LYS A 51 15.93 1.98 2.90
C LYS A 51 16.87 2.22 4.08
N ALA A 52 16.87 3.41 4.67
CA ALA A 52 17.63 3.69 5.89
C ALA A 52 17.11 2.81 7.04
N HIS A 53 15.79 2.75 7.21
CA HIS A 53 15.18 1.93 8.23
C HIS A 53 15.48 0.43 8.05
N CYS A 54 15.43 -0.09 6.81
CA CYS A 54 15.85 -1.47 6.52
C CYS A 54 17.29 -1.76 6.99
N LYS A 55 18.21 -0.82 6.75
CA LYS A 55 19.62 -0.99 7.15
C LYS A 55 19.77 -1.02 8.66
N ASP A 56 18.98 -0.25 9.39
CA ASP A 56 19.03 -0.22 10.84
C ASP A 56 18.47 -1.53 11.44
N VAL A 57 17.36 -2.05 10.89
CA VAL A 57 16.83 -3.38 11.26
C VAL A 57 17.87 -4.49 11.03
N ILE A 58 18.56 -4.47 9.89
CA ILE A 58 19.62 -5.44 9.57
C ILE A 58 20.81 -5.31 10.54
N LYS A 59 21.19 -4.09 10.93
CA LYS A 59 22.28 -3.87 11.90
C LYS A 59 21.90 -4.37 13.30
N GLU A 60 20.65 -4.17 13.73
CA GLU A 60 20.19 -4.57 15.05
C GLU A 60 20.00 -6.08 15.18
N LYS A 61 19.38 -6.71 14.18
CA LYS A 61 19.08 -8.16 14.20
C LYS A 61 20.24 -9.02 13.69
N GLY A 62 21.16 -8.43 12.92
CA GLY A 62 22.27 -9.13 12.26
C GLY A 62 21.84 -9.75 10.93
N LEU A 63 22.70 -9.63 9.90
CA LEU A 63 22.41 -10.09 8.53
C LEU A 63 22.12 -11.59 8.45
N GLU A 64 22.69 -12.38 9.35
CA GLU A 64 22.54 -13.85 9.40
C GLU A 64 21.18 -14.30 9.94
N HIS A 65 20.43 -13.40 10.59
CA HIS A 65 19.15 -13.70 11.24
C HIS A 65 17.94 -13.03 10.58
N VAL A 66 18.14 -12.35 9.44
CA VAL A 66 17.08 -11.60 8.77
C VAL A 66 16.88 -12.12 7.35
N THR A 67 15.69 -12.67 7.08
CA THR A 67 15.26 -12.97 5.71
C THR A 67 14.62 -11.74 5.05
N VAL A 68 14.50 -11.77 3.73
CA VAL A 68 13.80 -10.71 2.98
C VAL A 68 12.33 -10.61 3.43
N ASP A 69 11.68 -11.75 3.72
CA ASP A 69 10.30 -11.78 4.19
C ASP A 69 10.15 -11.16 5.58
N ASP A 70 11.08 -11.42 6.50
CA ASP A 70 11.10 -10.79 7.83
C ASP A 70 11.28 -9.27 7.72
N LEU A 71 12.16 -8.84 6.81
CA LEU A 71 12.39 -7.42 6.56
C LEU A 71 11.15 -6.76 5.98
N VAL A 72 10.47 -7.41 5.01
CA VAL A 72 9.20 -6.92 4.45
C VAL A 72 8.14 -6.82 5.54
N ALA A 73 7.99 -7.84 6.38
CA ALA A 73 7.02 -7.85 7.48
C ALA A 73 7.27 -6.71 8.48
N GLU A 74 8.52 -6.38 8.76
CA GLU A 74 8.91 -5.31 9.69
C GLU A 74 8.72 -3.91 9.10
N ILE A 75 9.08 -3.69 7.83
CA ILE A 75 9.04 -2.35 7.22
C ILE A 75 7.65 -1.99 6.66
N THR A 76 6.81 -2.98 6.36
CA THR A 76 5.44 -2.75 5.85
C THR A 76 4.58 -1.87 6.77
N PRO A 77 4.48 -2.12 8.10
CA PRO A 77 3.71 -1.25 8.99
C PRO A 77 4.32 0.16 9.06
N LYS A 78 5.64 0.29 9.16
CA LYS A 78 6.30 1.61 9.17
C LYS A 78 6.08 2.41 7.90
N GLY A 79 6.16 1.76 6.73
CA GLY A 79 5.90 2.40 5.45
C GLY A 79 4.46 2.91 5.32
N ARG A 80 3.50 2.31 6.05
CA ARG A 80 2.10 2.76 6.14
C ARG A 80 1.90 3.86 7.18
N ASP A 81 2.67 3.87 8.26
CA ASP A 81 2.56 4.85 9.34
C ASP A 81 3.31 6.17 9.03
N GLU A 82 4.40 6.12 8.26
CA GLU A 82 5.12 7.29 7.75
C GLU A 82 4.38 7.98 6.58
N GLU A 83 3.15 7.57 6.26
CA GLU A 83 2.25 8.24 5.32
C GLU A 83 1.87 9.64 5.86
N THR A 84 2.67 10.65 5.50
CA THR A 84 2.26 12.06 5.57
C THR A 84 0.92 12.25 4.84
N GLU A 85 0.06 13.15 5.33
CA GLU A 85 -1.32 13.41 4.84
C GLU A 85 -1.46 13.55 3.30
N GLU A 86 -0.36 13.85 2.60
CA GLU A 86 -0.30 13.98 1.14
C GLU A 86 -0.25 12.62 0.38
N ASN A 87 0.08 11.51 1.05
CA ASN A 87 0.31 10.20 0.43
C ASN A 87 -0.79 9.16 0.72
N ARG A 88 -2.00 9.60 1.11
CA ARG A 88 -3.17 8.74 1.43
C ARG A 88 -3.78 8.02 0.21
N LEU A 89 -2.95 7.42 -0.64
CA LEU A 89 -3.35 6.49 -1.69
C LEU A 89 -2.82 5.11 -1.33
N SER A 90 -3.56 4.47 -0.43
CA SER A 90 -3.90 3.05 -0.39
C SER A 90 -3.43 2.22 -1.61
N ASP A 91 -2.13 1.94 -1.78
CA ASP A 91 -1.70 0.90 -2.72
C ASP A 91 -0.23 0.42 -2.61
N TRP A 92 0.42 0.50 -1.44
CA TRP A 92 1.65 -0.28 -1.23
C TRP A 92 1.39 -1.79 -1.37
N SER A 93 0.20 -2.24 -0.95
CA SER A 93 -0.23 -3.63 -1.16
C SER A 93 -0.17 -4.01 -2.64
N CYS A 94 -0.67 -3.19 -3.58
CA CYS A 94 -0.59 -3.49 -5.02
C CYS A 94 0.79 -3.28 -5.66
N ILE A 95 1.75 -2.63 -4.97
CA ILE A 95 3.12 -2.54 -5.46
C ILE A 95 3.92 -3.79 -5.11
N CYS A 96 3.70 -4.37 -3.92
CA CYS A 96 4.51 -5.49 -3.44
C CYS A 96 3.86 -6.87 -3.55
N THR A 97 2.53 -6.97 -3.72
CA THR A 97 1.86 -8.28 -3.98
C THR A 97 1.77 -8.65 -5.46
N SER A 98 2.41 -7.92 -6.36
CA SER A 98 2.38 -8.17 -7.81
C SER A 98 3.75 -8.32 -8.46
N SER A 99 4.78 -8.70 -7.69
CA SER A 99 6.07 -9.18 -8.22
C SER A 99 6.19 -10.69 -8.04
#